data_AF-A0A1G4TMC4-F1
#
_entry.id   AF-A0A1G4TMC4-F1
#
_cell.length_a   1.000
_cell.length_b   1.000
_cell.length_c   1.000
_cell.angle_alpha   90.00
_cell.angle_beta   90.00
_cell.angle_gamma   90.00
#
_symmetry.space_group_name_H-M   'P 1'
#
loop_
_entity.id
_entity.type
_entity.pdbx_description
1 polymer ?
#
loop_
_entity_poly.entity_id
_entity_poly.type
_entity_poly.pdbx_seq_one_letter_code
_entity_poly.pdbx_strand_id
1 'polypeptide(L)'
;MEGKDTNFFRPFIEYTVHTESETAQYSPLHLQNNINYSCTALYCLEPKGIGTASVESLTSYIIRLSEVHNVPTNWLLNMFKPYLKSDVMLDLVLQKRNYSSTFYINSSNHIAQDVVSACEMLTGNINLWQLTLTNWSGIRKRDLVKEKRVWCPLCLHEMKEKKELYEPLIWNIKLINICLKHKVLLEEKCPFCSYKGNVLQSLSKVGYCPKCRKFLGGINGLNANTGNLDFLWESWKCNIVTEMIINNDQMHHILTPEKITQLIRNMVQHVAAGNQSEFSRRLNLLRTMTGQWCRGGHIPELERLLKFSYYYQVSLVTLLTNFPWEQSHFNTGALRYFTRKTQVIVDPQQLREVLRKIIDRNDYPPLSLAQVIKEVQYTESVLYYNAGEECKLITKRYREYLREQKIIRQEKLYTDIKRAILLLLEQNLPLTEAHIRNILKYRIYYREFIKLRDRILDELNIAL
;
A
#
# COMPACT_ATOMS: atom_id res chain seq x y z
N MET A 1 -48.95 23.50 26.75
CA MET A 1 -48.44 22.44 27.64
C MET A 1 -47.17 21.90 26.99
N GLU A 2 -46.08 22.67 27.14
CA GLU A 2 -44.92 22.38 28.02
C GLU A 2 -44.10 21.20 27.47
N GLY A 3 -42.90 21.40 26.89
CA GLY A 3 -41.64 21.72 27.57
C GLY A 3 -40.92 20.39 27.90
N LYS A 4 -39.68 20.10 27.48
CA LYS A 4 -38.44 20.83 27.78
C LYS A 4 -37.28 20.35 26.89
N ASP A 5 -36.47 21.31 26.46
CA ASP A 5 -35.04 21.19 26.13
C ASP A 5 -34.18 20.80 27.34
N THR A 6 -33.00 20.21 27.10
CA THR A 6 -31.70 20.52 27.76
C THR A 6 -30.62 19.59 27.17
N ASN A 7 -29.69 20.11 26.35
CA ASN A 7 -28.36 20.61 26.71
C ASN A 7 -27.52 19.67 27.60
N PHE A 8 -26.61 18.91 26.97
CA PHE A 8 -25.41 18.37 27.62
C PHE A 8 -24.16 19.09 27.08
N PHE A 9 -23.98 20.34 27.51
CA PHE A 9 -22.66 20.94 27.61
C PHE A 9 -21.98 20.37 28.85
N ARG A 10 -20.78 19.79 28.72
CA ARG A 10 -19.89 19.56 29.87
C ARG A 10 -19.01 20.80 30.08
N PRO A 11 -18.78 21.26 31.32
CA PRO A 11 -18.12 22.53 31.58
C PRO A 11 -16.62 22.45 31.38
N PHE A 12 -16.05 23.54 30.87
CA PHE A 12 -14.63 23.84 30.99
C PHE A 12 -14.28 23.98 32.48
N ILE A 13 -13.19 23.35 32.89
CA ILE A 13 -12.62 23.52 34.23
C ILE A 13 -11.92 24.89 34.25
N GLU A 14 -12.52 25.87 34.93
CA GLU A 14 -11.84 27.11 35.32
C GLU A 14 -10.88 26.79 36.47
N TYR A 15 -9.58 26.97 36.23
CA TYR A 15 -8.58 26.98 37.30
C TYR A 15 -8.45 28.41 37.83
N THR A 16 -8.99 28.67 39.01
CA THR A 16 -8.69 29.87 39.81
C THR A 16 -7.32 29.70 40.46
N VAL A 17 -6.32 30.44 39.98
CA VAL A 17 -5.01 30.53 40.63
C VAL A 17 -5.06 31.69 41.61
N HIS A 18 -5.03 31.37 42.91
CA HIS A 18 -4.77 32.34 43.97
C HIS A 18 -3.30 32.78 43.88
N THR A 19 -3.07 34.06 43.68
CA THR A 19 -1.75 34.69 43.67
C THR A 19 -1.36 35.07 45.10
N GLU A 20 -0.34 34.41 45.64
CA GLU A 20 0.53 35.00 46.66
C GLU A 20 1.90 35.28 46.02
N SER A 21 2.40 36.47 46.33
CA SER A 21 3.53 37.17 45.74
C SER A 21 4.88 36.56 46.08
N GLU A 22 5.81 36.52 45.12
CA GLU A 22 7.15 37.12 45.29
C GLU A 22 7.94 37.14 43.96
N THR A 23 8.12 38.38 43.48
CA THR A 23 9.17 38.96 42.63
C THR A 23 10.11 38.05 41.81
N ALA A 24 9.93 38.06 40.50
CA ALA A 24 11.03 38.15 39.53
C ALA A 24 10.55 38.95 38.31
N GLN A 25 11.11 40.14 38.11
CA GLN A 25 10.78 41.02 36.97
C GLN A 25 11.21 40.39 35.65
N TYR A 26 10.24 39.92 34.87
CA TYR A 26 10.36 39.83 33.41
C TYR A 26 9.25 40.68 32.80
N SER A 27 9.64 41.70 32.05
CA SER A 27 8.74 42.58 31.30
C SER A 27 7.92 41.77 30.28
N PRO A 28 6.58 41.69 30.40
CA PRO A 28 5.75 41.04 29.39
C PRO A 28 5.70 41.93 28.15
N LEU A 29 6.08 41.38 27.00
CA LEU A 29 5.71 41.95 25.71
C LEU A 29 4.18 42.01 25.67
N HIS A 30 3.63 43.22 25.62
CA HIS A 30 2.21 43.47 25.42
C HIS A 30 1.78 42.88 24.07
N LEU A 31 1.25 41.65 24.08
CA LEU A 31 0.41 41.12 23.02
C LEU A 31 -0.98 41.76 23.13
N GLN A 32 -1.07 43.05 22.79
CA GLN A 32 -2.31 43.59 22.29
C GLN A 32 -2.44 43.11 20.84
N ASN A 33 -3.19 42.03 20.66
CA ASN A 33 -4.06 41.79 19.51
C ASN A 33 -4.78 40.46 19.74
N ASN A 34 -6.11 40.51 19.90
CA ASN A 34 -7.00 39.37 19.76
C ASN A 34 -6.98 38.90 18.29
N ILE A 35 -5.90 38.25 17.87
CA ILE A 35 -5.91 37.43 16.67
C ILE A 35 -6.41 36.07 17.14
N ASN A 36 -7.62 35.73 16.72
CA ASN A 36 -8.20 34.40 16.88
C ASN A 36 -7.38 33.43 16.02
N TYR A 37 -6.19 33.04 16.49
CA TYR A 37 -5.47 31.93 15.90
C TYR A 37 -6.25 30.66 16.24
N SER A 38 -6.89 30.05 15.27
CA SER A 38 -7.38 28.68 15.43
C SER A 38 -6.15 27.79 15.59
N CYS A 39 -5.74 27.51 16.81
CA CYS A 39 -4.65 26.58 17.08
C CYS A 39 -5.08 25.18 16.64
N THR A 40 -4.43 24.66 15.60
CA THR A 40 -4.57 23.28 15.15
C THR A 40 -3.58 22.40 15.91
N ALA A 41 -3.89 21.11 16.04
CA ALA A 41 -3.02 20.18 16.77
C ALA A 41 -1.69 19.90 16.05
N LEU A 42 -1.64 20.07 14.73
CA LEU A 42 -0.49 19.86 13.88
C LEU A 42 -0.20 21.11 13.04
N TYR A 43 1.08 21.36 12.73
CA TYR A 43 1.50 22.40 11.79
C TYR A 43 0.81 22.30 10.43
N CYS A 44 0.38 23.45 9.92
CA CYS A 44 -0.15 23.61 8.56
C CYS A 44 1.02 23.76 7.57
N LEU A 45 1.59 22.63 7.12
CA LEU A 45 2.64 22.65 6.10
C LEU A 45 2.06 22.93 4.72
N GLU A 46 2.77 23.69 3.91
CA GLU A 46 2.42 23.85 2.49
C GLU A 46 2.72 22.55 1.71
N PRO A 47 1.72 21.99 0.99
CA PRO A 47 1.93 20.89 0.07
C PRO A 47 2.78 21.31 -1.13
N LYS A 48 3.65 20.42 -1.61
CA LYS A 48 4.56 20.74 -2.72
C LYS A 48 3.98 20.35 -4.08
N GLY A 49 4.23 21.19 -5.08
CA GLY A 49 3.99 20.87 -6.49
C GLY A 49 2.51 20.77 -6.91
N ILE A 50 1.58 21.36 -6.15
CA ILE A 50 0.16 21.44 -6.53
C ILE A 50 0.01 21.98 -7.96
N GLY A 51 -0.90 21.38 -8.74
CA GLY A 51 -1.13 21.73 -10.15
C GLY A 51 -0.02 21.29 -11.11
N THR A 52 0.99 20.53 -10.64
CA THR A 52 2.08 20.04 -11.49
C THR A 52 2.11 18.52 -11.57
N ALA A 53 2.81 17.99 -12.57
CA ALA A 53 3.15 16.57 -12.70
C ALA A 53 3.86 15.98 -11.46
N SER A 54 4.55 16.85 -10.72
CA SER A 54 5.34 16.51 -9.54
C SER A 54 4.64 16.95 -8.26
N VAL A 55 3.29 16.94 -8.23
CA VAL A 55 2.54 17.13 -6.98
C VAL A 55 2.95 16.09 -5.94
N GLU A 56 3.09 16.52 -4.70
CA GLU A 56 3.45 15.68 -3.57
C GLU A 56 2.37 14.60 -3.29
N SER A 57 2.81 13.43 -2.81
CA SER A 57 1.92 12.41 -2.27
C SER A 57 1.53 12.68 -0.81
N LEU A 58 0.33 12.30 -0.40
CA LEU A 58 -0.11 12.46 1.00
C LEU A 58 0.80 11.72 1.97
N THR A 59 1.33 10.55 1.58
CA THR A 59 2.33 9.84 2.39
C THR A 59 3.63 10.62 2.55
N SER A 60 4.12 11.31 1.50
CA SER A 60 5.28 12.21 1.62
C SER A 60 4.99 13.40 2.54
N TYR A 61 3.79 13.99 2.40
CA TYR A 61 3.36 15.09 3.23
C TYR A 61 3.33 14.70 4.72
N ILE A 62 2.77 13.53 5.05
CA ILE A 62 2.76 12.98 6.42
C ILE A 62 4.19 12.75 6.94
N ILE A 63 5.13 12.30 6.10
CA ILE A 63 6.53 12.13 6.50
C ILE A 63 7.14 13.50 6.82
N ARG A 64 7.01 14.49 5.93
CA ARG A 64 7.50 15.86 6.19
C ARG A 64 6.88 16.47 7.44
N LEU A 65 5.59 16.24 7.66
CA LEU A 65 4.89 16.67 8.86
C LEU A 65 5.53 16.02 10.10
N SER A 66 5.84 14.73 10.06
CA SER A 66 6.51 14.06 11.18
C SER A 66 7.92 14.62 11.44
N GLU A 67 8.63 15.00 10.39
CA GLU A 67 9.97 15.59 10.49
C GLU A 67 9.94 16.97 11.18
N VAL A 68 9.00 17.85 10.82
CA VAL A 68 8.89 19.18 11.46
C VAL A 68 8.39 19.12 12.90
N HIS A 69 7.63 18.08 13.26
CA HIS A 69 7.22 17.79 14.63
C HIS A 69 8.27 17.03 15.45
N ASN A 70 9.37 16.60 14.82
CA ASN A 70 10.39 15.75 15.43
C ASN A 70 9.82 14.47 16.09
N VAL A 71 8.81 13.87 15.45
CA VAL A 71 8.15 12.65 15.92
C VAL A 71 8.26 11.53 14.89
N PRO A 72 8.23 10.25 15.30
CA PRO A 72 8.05 9.14 14.37
C PRO A 72 6.74 9.24 13.59
N THR A 73 6.72 8.82 12.33
CA THR A 73 5.53 8.86 11.47
C THR A 73 4.34 8.06 12.05
N ASN A 74 4.61 6.95 12.74
CA ASN A 74 3.54 6.18 13.40
C ASN A 74 2.87 6.93 14.56
N TRP A 75 3.50 7.97 15.11
CA TRP A 75 2.88 8.82 16.12
C TRP A 75 1.77 9.67 15.51
N LEU A 76 2.03 10.36 14.39
CA LEU A 76 1.00 11.10 13.64
C LEU A 76 -0.14 10.19 13.19
N LEU A 77 0.21 9.02 12.66
CA LEU A 77 -0.77 8.01 12.26
C LEU A 77 -1.67 7.55 13.43
N ASN A 78 -1.16 7.51 14.66
CA ASN A 78 -1.98 7.24 15.84
C ASN A 78 -2.87 8.43 16.22
N MET A 79 -2.42 9.68 16.02
CA MET A 79 -3.28 10.86 16.22
C MET A 79 -4.45 10.90 15.26
N PHE A 80 -4.32 10.32 14.07
CA PHE A 80 -5.41 10.28 13.09
C PHE A 80 -6.54 9.33 13.53
N LYS A 81 -6.25 8.32 14.37
CA LYS A 81 -7.21 7.25 14.73
C LYS A 81 -8.59 7.74 15.15
N PRO A 82 -8.74 8.74 16.06
CA PRO A 82 -10.06 9.18 16.52
C PRO A 82 -10.92 9.81 15.42
N TYR A 83 -10.32 10.20 14.30
CA TYR A 83 -10.97 10.90 13.19
C TYR A 83 -11.27 9.98 12.00
N LEU A 84 -10.90 8.69 12.08
CA LEU A 84 -11.19 7.71 11.04
C LEU A 84 -12.55 7.06 11.28
N LYS A 85 -13.37 6.95 10.23
CA LYS A 85 -14.79 6.56 10.35
C LYS A 85 -15.03 5.05 10.50
N SER A 86 -14.03 4.21 10.27
CA SER A 86 -14.21 2.75 10.24
C SER A 86 -13.11 2.00 11.00
N ASP A 87 -13.53 1.16 11.96
CA ASP A 87 -12.64 0.27 12.74
C ASP A 87 -11.87 -0.73 11.87
N VAL A 88 -12.51 -1.23 10.80
CA VAL A 88 -11.87 -2.14 9.82
C VAL A 88 -10.73 -1.42 9.08
N MET A 89 -10.85 -0.12 8.84
CA MET A 89 -9.82 0.70 8.21
C MET A 89 -8.68 1.04 9.18
N LEU A 90 -8.99 1.18 10.47
CA LEU A 90 -8.01 1.30 11.56
C LEU A 90 -7.07 0.09 11.61
N ASP A 91 -7.62 -1.11 11.44
CA ASP A 91 -6.87 -2.37 11.46
C ASP A 91 -5.93 -2.52 10.27
N LEU A 92 -6.39 -2.13 9.08
CA LEU A 92 -5.62 -2.21 7.85
C LEU A 92 -4.42 -1.25 7.84
N VAL A 93 -4.56 -0.07 8.43
CA VAL A 93 -3.56 1.01 8.32
C VAL A 93 -2.73 1.18 9.59
N LEU A 94 -3.29 0.96 10.79
CA LEU A 94 -2.75 1.54 12.04
C LEU A 94 -2.55 0.57 13.21
N GLN A 95 -3.39 -0.46 13.39
CA GLN A 95 -3.38 -1.21 14.66
C GLN A 95 -2.25 -2.24 14.79
N LYS A 96 -1.89 -2.98 13.72
CA LYS A 96 -0.97 -4.13 13.84
C LYS A 96 0.51 -3.81 13.63
N ARG A 97 0.89 -2.52 13.54
CA ARG A 97 2.19 -2.08 12.98
C ARG A 97 2.51 -2.75 11.63
N ASN A 98 1.46 -3.23 10.95
CA ASN A 98 1.57 -3.87 9.65
C ASN A 98 1.38 -2.79 8.60
N TYR A 99 2.50 -2.27 8.11
CA TYR A 99 2.52 -1.21 7.12
C TYR A 99 2.14 -1.70 5.71
N SER A 100 1.73 -2.96 5.54
CA SER A 100 1.44 -3.55 4.23
C SER A 100 0.34 -2.83 3.48
N SER A 101 -0.62 -2.19 4.17
CA SER A 101 -1.78 -1.55 3.55
C SER A 101 -1.68 -0.02 3.46
N THR A 102 -0.54 0.55 3.84
CA THR A 102 -0.33 2.01 3.81
C THR A 102 -0.40 2.62 2.42
N PHE A 103 -0.23 1.82 1.37
CA PHE A 103 -0.41 2.26 0.00
C PHE A 103 -1.83 2.75 -0.31
N TYR A 104 -2.85 2.31 0.45
CA TYR A 104 -4.23 2.76 0.25
C TYR A 104 -4.42 4.26 0.54
N ILE A 105 -3.52 4.89 1.30
CA ILE A 105 -3.56 6.32 1.65
C ILE A 105 -3.56 7.22 0.41
N ASN A 106 -2.88 6.81 -0.67
CA ASN A 106 -2.78 7.59 -1.92
C ASN A 106 -3.77 7.13 -3.01
N SER A 107 -4.70 6.22 -2.70
CA SER A 107 -5.55 5.55 -3.70
C SER A 107 -6.97 6.16 -3.79
N SER A 108 -7.84 5.65 -4.67
CA SER A 108 -9.19 6.16 -4.93
C SER A 108 -10.27 5.55 -4.01
N ASN A 109 -9.95 5.31 -2.74
CA ASN A 109 -10.81 4.59 -1.79
C ASN A 109 -11.18 5.47 -0.58
N HIS A 110 -12.11 4.97 0.24
CA HIS A 110 -12.58 5.69 1.43
C HIS A 110 -11.49 5.83 2.51
N ILE A 111 -10.48 4.95 2.55
CA ILE A 111 -9.32 5.08 3.46
C ILE A 111 -8.56 6.36 3.15
N ALA A 112 -8.28 6.62 1.86
CA ALA A 112 -7.63 7.86 1.45
C ALA A 112 -8.44 9.08 1.88
N GLN A 113 -9.77 9.06 1.69
CA GLN A 113 -10.67 10.15 2.09
C GLN A 113 -10.69 10.38 3.60
N ASP A 114 -10.74 9.31 4.41
CA ASP A 114 -10.73 9.41 5.87
C ASP A 114 -9.39 9.97 6.37
N VAL A 115 -8.25 9.52 5.79
CA VAL A 115 -6.92 10.03 6.17
C VAL A 115 -6.73 11.48 5.74
N VAL A 116 -7.23 11.87 4.55
CA VAL A 116 -7.27 13.28 4.12
C VAL A 116 -8.05 14.10 5.13
N SER A 117 -9.29 13.70 5.45
CA SER A 117 -10.17 14.43 6.37
C SER A 117 -9.53 14.57 7.75
N ALA A 118 -8.96 13.49 8.31
CA ALA A 118 -8.26 13.53 9.59
C ALA A 118 -7.05 14.49 9.55
N CYS A 119 -6.29 14.47 8.45
CA CYS A 119 -5.12 15.32 8.29
C CYS A 119 -5.51 16.81 8.15
N GLU A 120 -6.54 17.13 7.37
CA GLU A 120 -7.09 18.48 7.22
C GLU A 120 -7.60 19.03 8.56
N MET A 121 -8.38 18.23 9.30
CA MET A 121 -8.88 18.61 10.63
C MET A 121 -7.75 18.91 11.63
N LEU A 122 -6.69 18.10 11.63
CA LEU A 122 -5.59 18.24 12.59
C LEU A 122 -4.57 19.30 12.19
N THR A 123 -4.41 19.59 10.89
CA THR A 123 -3.43 20.58 10.39
C THR A 123 -4.04 21.94 10.11
N GLY A 124 -5.37 22.03 9.94
CA GLY A 124 -6.05 23.22 9.41
C GLY A 124 -5.84 23.46 7.92
N ASN A 125 -5.15 22.54 7.23
CA ASN A 125 -4.96 22.63 5.79
C ASN A 125 -6.26 22.23 5.07
N ILE A 126 -6.44 22.73 3.85
CA ILE A 126 -7.59 22.43 3.00
C ILE A 126 -7.13 21.82 1.68
N ASN A 127 -7.98 21.00 1.09
CA ASN A 127 -7.76 20.37 -0.22
C ASN A 127 -6.55 19.43 -0.29
N LEU A 128 -6.22 18.73 0.80
CA LEU A 128 -5.19 17.68 0.83
C LEU A 128 -5.57 16.46 -0.01
N TRP A 129 -6.83 16.34 -0.44
CA TRP A 129 -7.25 15.35 -1.44
C TRP A 129 -6.45 15.44 -2.75
N GLN A 130 -5.91 16.62 -3.08
CA GLN A 130 -5.04 16.83 -4.26
C GLN A 130 -3.75 16.00 -4.20
N LEU A 131 -3.33 15.57 -3.01
CA LEU A 131 -2.14 14.74 -2.79
C LEU A 131 -2.43 13.23 -2.90
N THR A 132 -3.62 12.88 -3.39
CA THR A 132 -4.12 11.51 -3.51
C THR A 132 -4.84 11.30 -4.85
N LEU A 133 -5.21 10.05 -5.13
CA LEU A 133 -5.98 9.67 -6.32
C LEU A 133 -7.48 9.53 -6.04
N THR A 134 -8.02 10.20 -5.01
CA THR A 134 -9.44 10.09 -4.60
C THR A 134 -10.42 10.41 -5.73
N ASN A 135 -10.05 11.32 -6.64
CA ASN A 135 -10.87 11.69 -7.80
C ASN A 135 -10.86 10.66 -8.96
N TRP A 136 -10.14 9.54 -8.80
CA TRP A 136 -10.05 8.48 -9.83
C TRP A 136 -11.00 7.33 -9.51
N SER A 137 -12.24 7.65 -9.13
CA SER A 137 -13.22 6.71 -8.57
C SER A 137 -13.73 5.67 -9.57
N GLY A 138 -13.80 6.01 -10.87
CA GLY A 138 -14.15 5.07 -11.94
C GLY A 138 -13.03 4.09 -12.29
N ILE A 139 -11.82 4.24 -11.74
CA ILE A 139 -10.74 3.29 -11.94
C ILE A 139 -10.78 2.19 -10.88
N ARG A 140 -10.59 0.95 -11.31
CA ARG A 140 -10.54 -0.21 -10.40
C ARG A 140 -9.38 -0.08 -9.39
N LYS A 141 -9.75 -0.05 -8.11
CA LYS A 141 -8.86 0.25 -6.97
C LYS A 141 -7.68 -0.72 -6.77
N ARG A 142 -7.92 -2.03 -6.92
CA ARG A 142 -6.97 -3.12 -6.59
C ARG A 142 -5.63 -2.99 -7.34
N ASP A 143 -5.61 -2.30 -8.46
CA ASP A 143 -4.45 -2.21 -9.35
C ASP A 143 -4.00 -0.76 -9.62
N LEU A 144 -4.49 0.21 -8.84
CA LEU A 144 -4.21 1.63 -9.07
C LEU A 144 -2.84 2.06 -8.52
N VAL A 145 -2.50 1.62 -7.31
CA VAL A 145 -1.32 2.08 -6.57
C VAL A 145 -0.30 0.96 -6.31
N LYS A 146 0.97 1.32 -6.15
CA LYS A 146 2.06 0.42 -5.78
C LYS A 146 2.02 0.14 -4.28
N GLU A 147 2.18 -1.13 -3.92
CA GLU A 147 2.27 -1.54 -2.51
C GLU A 147 3.61 -1.14 -1.86
N LYS A 148 4.65 -1.03 -2.70
CA LYS A 148 6.04 -0.79 -2.29
C LYS A 148 6.45 0.62 -2.70
N ARG A 149 7.26 1.24 -1.84
CA ARG A 149 7.83 2.56 -2.11
C ARG A 149 8.77 2.46 -3.29
N VAL A 150 8.62 3.37 -4.25
CA VAL A 150 9.55 3.54 -5.36
C VAL A 150 9.98 4.99 -5.49
N TRP A 151 11.15 5.23 -6.09
CA TRP A 151 11.67 6.58 -6.27
C TRP A 151 12.56 6.69 -7.50
N CYS A 152 12.76 7.92 -7.99
CA CYS A 152 13.84 8.21 -8.92
C CYS A 152 15.07 8.70 -8.14
N PRO A 153 16.23 8.02 -8.21
CA PRO A 153 17.44 8.47 -7.50
C PRO A 153 17.92 9.85 -7.94
N LEU A 154 17.72 10.22 -9.20
CA LEU A 154 18.12 11.51 -9.76
C LEU A 154 17.20 12.64 -9.30
N CYS A 155 15.87 12.44 -9.31
CA CYS A 155 14.95 13.43 -8.73
C CYS A 155 15.25 13.71 -7.26
N LEU A 156 15.48 12.66 -6.46
CA LEU A 156 15.82 12.84 -5.05
C LEU A 156 17.13 13.64 -4.86
N HIS A 157 18.14 13.38 -5.69
CA HIS A 157 19.41 14.10 -5.65
C HIS A 157 19.21 15.60 -5.91
N GLU A 158 18.54 15.95 -7.02
CA GLU A 158 18.24 17.34 -7.38
C GLU A 158 17.38 18.06 -6.31
N MET A 159 16.37 17.37 -5.77
CA MET A 159 15.52 17.90 -4.70
C MET A 159 16.31 18.16 -3.41
N LYS A 160 17.30 17.30 -3.10
CA LYS A 160 18.16 17.50 -1.94
C LYS A 160 19.07 18.72 -2.09
N GLU A 161 19.63 18.95 -3.28
CA GLU A 161 20.45 20.14 -3.55
C GLU A 161 19.64 21.43 -3.40
N LYS A 162 18.37 21.41 -3.82
CA LYS A 162 17.44 22.54 -3.68
C LYS A 162 16.84 22.69 -2.27
N LYS A 163 17.12 21.76 -1.35
CA LYS A 163 16.49 21.68 -0.02
C LYS A 163 14.95 21.54 -0.08
N GLU A 164 14.46 20.85 -1.10
CA GLU A 164 13.03 20.63 -1.36
C GLU A 164 12.72 19.14 -1.48
N LEU A 165 13.11 18.35 -0.50
CA LEU A 165 12.85 16.92 -0.51
C LEU A 165 11.36 16.63 -0.27
N TYR A 166 10.72 15.96 -1.23
CA TYR A 166 9.41 15.33 -1.13
C TYR A 166 9.30 14.17 -2.14
N GLU A 167 8.23 13.37 -2.08
CA GLU A 167 7.98 12.27 -3.02
C GLU A 167 6.72 12.52 -3.85
N PRO A 168 6.84 12.65 -5.19
CA PRO A 168 5.72 12.86 -6.08
C PRO A 168 4.64 11.76 -6.02
N LEU A 169 3.37 12.16 -6.14
CA LEU A 169 2.21 11.26 -6.20
C LEU A 169 2.33 10.25 -7.35
N ILE A 170 2.84 10.68 -8.51
CA ILE A 170 2.97 9.82 -9.69
C ILE A 170 3.79 8.53 -9.44
N TRP A 171 4.75 8.56 -8.50
CA TRP A 171 5.53 7.37 -8.12
C TRP A 171 4.68 6.29 -7.45
N ASN A 172 3.55 6.66 -6.86
CA ASN A 172 2.64 5.73 -6.21
C ASN A 172 1.74 4.99 -7.20
N ILE A 173 1.68 5.38 -8.48
CA ILE A 173 0.79 4.77 -9.47
C ILE A 173 1.40 3.46 -9.99
N LYS A 174 0.63 2.36 -9.93
CA LYS A 174 1.11 1.01 -10.25
C LYS A 174 1.73 0.90 -11.64
N LEU A 175 1.13 1.58 -12.63
CA LEU A 175 1.51 1.52 -14.04
C LEU A 175 2.77 2.31 -14.40
N ILE A 176 3.25 3.18 -13.51
CA ILE A 176 4.40 4.05 -13.75
C ILE A 176 5.66 3.36 -13.26
N ASN A 177 6.58 3.03 -14.17
CA ASN A 177 7.83 2.34 -13.82
C ASN A 177 9.07 3.17 -14.17
N ILE A 178 8.90 4.27 -14.90
CA ILE A 178 9.99 5.15 -15.30
C ILE A 178 9.80 6.54 -14.70
N CYS A 179 10.90 7.26 -14.51
CA CYS A 179 10.88 8.69 -14.35
C CYS A 179 10.87 9.35 -15.75
N LEU A 180 9.82 10.11 -16.07
CA LEU A 180 9.73 10.79 -17.36
C LEU A 180 10.82 11.85 -17.55
N LYS A 181 11.17 12.57 -16.46
CA LYS A 181 12.21 13.62 -16.48
C LYS A 181 13.59 13.05 -16.80
N HIS A 182 14.00 12.00 -16.09
CA HIS A 182 15.34 11.43 -16.19
C HIS A 182 15.46 10.25 -17.14
N LYS A 183 14.33 9.73 -17.64
CA LYS A 183 14.27 8.58 -18.54
C LYS A 183 14.92 7.31 -17.98
N VAL A 184 14.84 7.13 -16.66
CA VAL A 184 15.37 5.96 -15.92
C VAL A 184 14.24 5.19 -15.26
N LEU A 185 14.51 3.93 -14.90
CA LEU A 185 13.58 3.17 -14.08
C LEU A 185 13.46 3.76 -12.67
N LEU A 186 12.27 3.64 -12.09
CA LEU A 186 12.05 3.90 -10.68
C LEU A 186 12.59 2.72 -9.87
N GLU A 187 13.33 3.02 -8.82
CA GLU A 187 13.92 2.04 -7.92
C GLU A 187 12.98 1.68 -6.79
N GLU A 188 12.98 0.41 -6.40
CA GLU A 188 12.20 -0.11 -5.26
C GLU A 188 13.10 -0.70 -4.16
N LYS A 189 14.38 -0.94 -4.47
CA LYS A 189 15.36 -1.58 -3.59
C LYS A 189 16.42 -0.58 -3.16
N CYS A 190 16.69 -0.53 -1.86
CA CYS A 190 17.79 0.28 -1.36
C CYS A 190 19.14 -0.25 -1.90
N PRO A 191 19.98 0.57 -2.55
CA PRO A 191 21.25 0.09 -3.13
C PRO A 191 22.29 -0.31 -2.07
N PHE A 192 22.09 0.06 -0.81
CA PHE A 192 23.05 -0.21 0.27
C PHE A 192 22.71 -1.43 1.14
N CYS A 193 21.44 -1.81 1.22
CA CYS A 193 21.00 -2.91 2.09
C CYS A 193 19.92 -3.80 1.48
N SER A 194 19.59 -3.57 0.20
CA SER A 194 18.59 -4.30 -0.60
C SER A 194 17.17 -4.32 -0.01
N TYR A 195 16.90 -3.47 0.98
CA TYR A 195 15.60 -3.39 1.63
C TYR A 195 14.54 -2.85 0.67
N LYS A 196 13.38 -3.53 0.65
CA LYS A 196 12.14 -3.10 -0.02
C LYS A 196 11.13 -2.64 1.01
N GLY A 197 10.85 -1.34 1.03
CA GLY A 197 9.93 -0.73 1.98
C GLY A 197 8.49 -0.70 1.49
N ASN A 198 7.55 -0.62 2.43
CA ASN A 198 6.19 -0.17 2.12
C ASN A 198 6.20 1.35 1.91
N VAL A 199 5.15 1.89 1.30
CA VAL A 199 5.00 3.34 1.01
C VAL A 199 5.22 4.19 2.26
N LEU A 200 4.62 3.81 3.39
CA LEU A 200 4.78 4.51 4.66
C LEU A 200 5.17 3.52 5.78
N GLN A 201 6.08 3.93 6.65
CA GLN A 201 6.59 3.15 7.78
C GLN A 201 6.85 4.03 9.01
N SER A 202 6.94 3.41 10.19
CA SER A 202 7.15 4.07 11.49
C SER A 202 8.22 5.16 11.50
N LEU A 203 9.35 4.90 10.83
CA LEU A 203 10.53 5.74 10.86
C LEU A 203 10.88 6.22 9.45
N SER A 204 9.87 6.47 8.62
CA SER A 204 10.09 6.96 7.26
C SER A 204 10.71 8.35 7.30
N LYS A 205 11.58 8.61 6.32
CA LYS A 205 12.18 9.92 6.09
C LYS A 205 12.28 10.11 4.58
N VAL A 206 11.91 11.28 4.07
CA VAL A 206 11.84 11.51 2.62
C VAL A 206 13.21 11.30 1.99
N GLY A 207 13.28 10.45 0.97
CA GLY A 207 14.52 10.13 0.28
C GLY A 207 15.55 9.31 1.07
N TYR A 208 15.24 8.79 2.26
CA TYR A 208 16.15 7.91 3.03
C TYR A 208 15.59 6.50 3.22
N CYS A 209 16.50 5.53 3.32
CA CYS A 209 16.14 4.15 3.66
C CYS A 209 15.67 4.07 5.13
N PRO A 210 14.49 3.51 5.43
CA PRO A 210 14.02 3.34 6.80
C PRO A 210 14.84 2.31 7.60
N LYS A 211 15.53 1.38 6.92
CA LYS A 211 16.36 0.33 7.54
C LYS A 211 17.78 0.78 7.82
N CYS A 212 18.53 1.21 6.78
CA CYS A 212 19.95 1.57 6.91
C CYS A 212 20.22 3.07 7.03
N ARG A 213 19.18 3.92 6.95
CA ARG A 213 19.25 5.39 7.08
C ARG A 213 20.09 6.12 6.04
N LYS A 214 20.66 5.42 5.05
CA LYS A 214 21.38 6.04 3.94
C LYS A 214 20.41 6.75 2.97
N PHE A 215 20.88 7.86 2.41
CA PHE A 215 20.15 8.63 1.40
C PHE A 215 20.03 7.82 0.10
N LEU A 216 18.86 7.82 -0.51
CA LEU A 216 18.52 6.98 -1.67
C LEU A 216 18.74 7.68 -3.02
N GLY A 217 19.02 8.98 -3.03
CA GLY A 217 19.33 9.74 -4.24
C GLY A 217 20.79 9.63 -4.66
N GLY A 218 21.04 9.81 -5.95
CA GLY A 218 22.37 9.77 -6.58
C GLY A 218 22.60 8.55 -7.48
N ILE A 219 23.74 8.56 -8.18
CA ILE A 219 24.09 7.58 -9.21
C ILE A 219 24.16 6.13 -8.70
N ASN A 220 24.50 5.93 -7.43
CA ASN A 220 24.60 4.61 -6.81
C ASN A 220 23.26 3.86 -6.77
N GLY A 221 22.14 4.58 -6.93
CA GLY A 221 20.82 3.99 -7.03
C GLY A 221 20.41 3.60 -8.44
N LEU A 222 21.13 4.00 -9.50
CA LEU A 222 20.68 3.77 -10.86
C LEU A 222 20.85 2.30 -11.27
N ASN A 223 19.74 1.65 -11.58
CA ASN A 223 19.78 0.36 -12.26
C ASN A 223 19.90 0.55 -13.77
N ALA A 224 21.03 0.12 -14.35
CA ALA A 224 21.29 0.18 -15.78
C ALA A 224 20.53 -0.88 -16.60
N ASN A 225 19.86 -1.84 -15.96
CA ASN A 225 19.15 -2.91 -16.66
C ASN A 225 17.79 -2.43 -17.21
N THR A 226 17.82 -1.88 -18.43
CA THR A 226 16.63 -1.50 -19.20
C THR A 226 16.24 -2.54 -20.26
N GLY A 227 16.96 -3.66 -20.35
CA GLY A 227 17.12 -4.49 -21.55
C GLY A 227 15.88 -5.07 -22.25
N ASN A 228 14.66 -4.83 -21.77
CA ASN A 228 13.41 -5.23 -22.43
C ASN A 228 12.26 -4.20 -22.28
N LEU A 229 12.55 -2.99 -21.80
CA LEU A 229 11.51 -1.96 -21.62
C LEU A 229 11.21 -1.26 -22.94
N ASP A 230 9.94 -1.34 -23.34
CA ASP A 230 9.42 -0.54 -24.44
C ASP A 230 9.26 0.91 -23.98
N PHE A 231 10.32 1.71 -24.19
CA PHE A 231 10.36 3.09 -23.71
C PHE A 231 9.28 3.97 -24.34
N LEU A 232 8.83 3.67 -25.57
CA LEU A 232 7.75 4.41 -26.23
C LEU A 232 6.43 4.21 -25.48
N TRP A 233 6.09 2.96 -25.17
CA TRP A 233 4.89 2.64 -24.39
C TRP A 233 4.97 3.18 -22.96
N GLU A 234 6.10 3.01 -22.28
CA GLU A 234 6.28 3.52 -20.92
C GLU A 234 6.18 5.05 -20.87
N SER A 235 6.76 5.75 -21.85
CA SER A 235 6.66 7.21 -21.96
C SER A 235 5.23 7.66 -22.24
N TRP A 236 4.50 6.98 -23.13
CA TRP A 236 3.10 7.29 -23.40
C TRP A 236 2.26 7.20 -22.13
N LYS A 237 2.37 6.10 -21.37
CA LYS A 237 1.67 5.95 -20.09
C LYS A 237 1.98 7.10 -19.14
N CYS A 238 3.26 7.46 -19.00
CA CYS A 238 3.69 8.52 -18.10
C CYS A 238 3.13 9.89 -18.51
N ASN A 239 3.11 10.21 -19.82
CA ASN A 239 2.56 11.46 -20.33
C ASN A 239 1.06 11.58 -20.04
N ILE A 240 0.27 10.55 -20.35
CA ILE A 240 -1.18 10.57 -20.11
C ILE A 240 -1.50 10.65 -18.61
N VAL A 241 -0.80 9.86 -17.79
CA VAL A 241 -0.98 9.90 -16.33
C VAL A 241 -0.56 11.25 -15.76
N THR A 242 0.47 11.89 -16.31
CA THR A 242 0.89 13.25 -15.92
C THR A 242 -0.22 14.27 -16.18
N GLU A 243 -0.82 14.24 -17.37
CA GLU A 243 -1.97 15.09 -17.71
C GLU A 243 -3.14 14.86 -16.74
N MET A 244 -3.45 13.60 -16.41
CA MET A 244 -4.51 13.27 -15.45
C MET A 244 -4.22 13.75 -14.02
N ILE A 245 -2.95 13.76 -13.60
CA ILE A 245 -2.54 14.29 -12.28
C ILE A 245 -2.64 15.81 -12.25
N ILE A 246 -2.21 16.50 -13.32
CA ILE A 246 -2.30 17.96 -13.41
C ILE A 246 -3.76 18.40 -13.32
N ASN A 247 -4.66 17.67 -13.98
CA ASN A 247 -6.10 17.95 -14.01
C ASN A 247 -6.90 17.10 -13.00
N ASN A 248 -6.31 16.74 -11.86
CA ASN A 248 -6.92 15.81 -10.88
C ASN A 248 -8.25 16.34 -10.33
N ASP A 249 -8.41 17.65 -10.23
CA ASP A 249 -9.64 18.33 -9.84
C ASP A 249 -10.80 17.99 -10.80
N GLN A 250 -10.56 17.89 -12.11
CA GLN A 250 -11.59 17.55 -13.10
C GLN A 250 -11.85 16.03 -13.21
N MET A 251 -10.93 15.20 -12.70
CA MET A 251 -11.00 13.74 -12.91
C MET A 251 -12.24 13.08 -12.30
N HIS A 252 -12.78 13.61 -11.19
CA HIS A 252 -13.98 13.02 -10.56
C HIS A 252 -15.24 13.10 -11.44
N HIS A 253 -15.28 14.06 -12.37
CA HIS A 253 -16.35 14.19 -13.36
C HIS A 253 -16.04 13.43 -14.67
N ILE A 254 -14.78 13.10 -14.94
CA ILE A 254 -14.33 12.51 -16.21
C ILE A 254 -14.16 11.00 -16.09
N LEU A 255 -13.55 10.53 -15.01
CA LEU A 255 -13.29 9.12 -14.70
C LEU A 255 -14.44 8.52 -13.89
N THR A 256 -15.66 8.52 -14.44
CA THR A 256 -16.80 7.81 -13.83
C THR A 256 -17.05 6.47 -14.53
N PRO A 257 -17.64 5.48 -13.85
CA PRO A 257 -18.07 4.23 -14.48
C PRO A 257 -18.90 4.44 -15.74
N GLU A 258 -19.81 5.41 -15.71
CA GLU A 258 -20.74 5.72 -16.80
C GLU A 258 -19.99 6.26 -18.01
N LYS A 259 -19.09 7.23 -17.82
CA LYS A 259 -18.25 7.77 -18.91
C LYS A 259 -17.33 6.72 -19.49
N ILE A 260 -16.76 5.84 -18.67
CA ILE A 260 -15.93 4.75 -19.16
C ILE A 260 -16.76 3.75 -19.98
N THR A 261 -17.94 3.35 -19.50
CA THR A 261 -18.84 2.49 -20.28
C THR A 261 -19.26 3.15 -21.59
N GLN A 262 -19.56 4.45 -21.57
CA GLN A 262 -19.90 5.20 -22.78
C GLN A 262 -18.73 5.29 -23.75
N LEU A 263 -17.49 5.50 -23.27
CA LEU A 263 -16.28 5.43 -24.08
C LEU A 263 -16.19 4.09 -24.82
N ILE A 264 -16.38 2.96 -24.12
CA ILE A 264 -16.31 1.65 -24.78
C ILE A 264 -17.41 1.48 -25.84
N ARG A 265 -18.64 1.95 -25.57
CA ARG A 265 -19.74 1.92 -26.56
C ARG A 265 -19.42 2.78 -27.78
N ASN A 266 -18.89 3.99 -27.56
CA ASN A 266 -18.45 4.90 -28.62
C ASN A 266 -17.34 4.29 -29.47
N MET A 267 -16.38 3.59 -28.84
CA MET A 267 -15.33 2.86 -29.55
C MET A 267 -15.90 1.69 -30.37
N VAL A 268 -16.86 0.94 -29.85
CA VAL A 268 -17.55 -0.13 -30.58
C VAL A 268 -18.31 0.43 -31.79
N GLN A 269 -18.99 1.56 -31.61
CA GLN A 269 -19.67 2.27 -32.69
C GLN A 269 -18.68 2.72 -33.77
N HIS A 270 -17.61 3.39 -33.35
CA HIS A 270 -16.64 4.00 -34.25
C HIS A 270 -15.79 2.97 -35.02
N VAL A 271 -15.34 1.90 -34.36
CA VAL A 271 -14.43 0.90 -34.95
C VAL A 271 -15.18 -0.23 -35.65
N ALA A 272 -16.40 -0.56 -35.23
CA ALA A 272 -17.10 -1.77 -35.68
C ALA A 272 -18.59 -1.56 -35.95
N ALA A 273 -19.05 -0.32 -36.16
CA ALA A 273 -20.45 0.02 -36.46
C ALA A 273 -21.45 -0.62 -35.47
N GLY A 274 -21.09 -0.65 -34.19
CA GLY A 274 -21.93 -1.20 -33.13
C GLY A 274 -21.73 -2.71 -32.87
N ASN A 275 -20.99 -3.42 -33.72
CA ASN A 275 -20.76 -4.85 -33.57
C ASN A 275 -19.66 -5.15 -32.53
N GLN A 276 -20.08 -5.52 -31.32
CA GLN A 276 -19.17 -5.85 -30.21
C GLN A 276 -18.24 -7.04 -30.52
N SER A 277 -18.70 -8.03 -31.30
CA SER A 277 -17.89 -9.20 -31.67
C SER A 277 -16.76 -8.79 -32.61
N GLU A 278 -17.07 -7.95 -33.59
CA GLU A 278 -16.09 -7.43 -34.54
C GLU A 278 -15.09 -6.48 -33.87
N PHE A 279 -15.55 -5.60 -32.98
CA PHE A 279 -14.66 -4.79 -32.14
C PHE A 279 -13.69 -5.65 -31.34
N SER A 280 -14.20 -6.71 -30.70
CA SER A 280 -13.38 -7.64 -29.92
C SER A 280 -12.34 -8.35 -30.78
N ARG A 281 -12.70 -8.73 -32.01
CA ARG A 281 -11.79 -9.34 -32.98
C ARG A 281 -10.70 -8.37 -33.42
N ARG A 282 -11.06 -7.14 -33.79
CA ARG A 282 -10.12 -6.10 -34.27
C ARG A 282 -9.07 -5.71 -33.22
N LEU A 283 -9.47 -5.61 -31.94
CA LEU A 283 -8.58 -5.23 -30.84
C LEU A 283 -8.00 -6.42 -30.06
N ASN A 284 -8.18 -7.66 -30.54
CA ASN A 284 -7.73 -8.89 -29.86
C ASN A 284 -8.26 -9.07 -28.42
N LEU A 285 -9.48 -8.60 -28.14
CA LEU A 285 -10.16 -8.69 -26.85
C LEU A 285 -11.03 -9.94 -26.72
N LEU A 286 -11.38 -10.31 -25.48
CA LEU A 286 -12.38 -11.34 -25.20
C LEU A 286 -13.78 -10.75 -25.39
N ARG A 287 -14.62 -11.40 -26.21
CA ARG A 287 -16.01 -10.98 -26.49
C ARG A 287 -16.84 -10.81 -25.21
N THR A 288 -16.67 -11.72 -24.26
CA THR A 288 -17.36 -11.68 -22.95
C THR A 288 -17.01 -10.43 -22.15
N MET A 289 -15.75 -10.01 -22.14
CA MET A 289 -15.29 -8.80 -21.45
C MET A 289 -15.84 -7.54 -22.11
N THR A 290 -15.75 -7.43 -23.44
CA THR A 290 -16.31 -6.30 -24.19
C THR A 290 -17.79 -6.13 -23.90
N GLY A 291 -18.55 -7.24 -23.92
CA GLY A 291 -19.98 -7.23 -23.61
C GLY A 291 -20.29 -6.90 -22.15
N GLN A 292 -19.43 -7.24 -21.20
CA GLN A 292 -19.56 -6.82 -19.80
C GLN A 292 -19.31 -5.31 -19.64
N TRP A 293 -18.30 -4.76 -20.32
CA TRP A 293 -17.99 -3.33 -20.28
C TRP A 293 -19.11 -2.49 -20.89
N CYS A 294 -19.66 -2.91 -22.03
CA CYS A 294 -20.78 -2.22 -22.68
C CYS A 294 -22.07 -2.24 -21.84
N ARG A 295 -22.23 -3.22 -20.95
CA ARG A 295 -23.39 -3.33 -20.04
C ARG A 295 -23.25 -2.50 -18.76
N GLY A 296 -22.06 -2.02 -18.41
CA GLY A 296 -21.84 -1.18 -17.23
C GLY A 296 -21.65 -1.91 -15.91
N GLY A 297 -21.57 -3.25 -15.90
CA GLY A 297 -21.35 -4.03 -14.68
C GLY A 297 -19.87 -4.24 -14.31
N HIS A 298 -18.96 -4.04 -15.27
CA HIS A 298 -17.52 -4.15 -15.06
C HIS A 298 -16.81 -3.04 -15.82
N ILE A 299 -15.73 -2.52 -15.23
CA ILE A 299 -14.92 -1.45 -15.82
C ILE A 299 -13.55 -2.03 -16.18
N PRO A 300 -12.97 -1.66 -17.34
CA PRO A 300 -11.58 -2.00 -17.67
C PRO A 300 -10.58 -1.46 -16.63
N GLU A 301 -9.45 -2.16 -16.50
CA GLU A 301 -8.29 -1.66 -15.73
C GLU A 301 -7.69 -0.43 -16.41
N LEU A 302 -7.03 0.46 -15.64
CA LEU A 302 -6.43 1.68 -16.17
C LEU A 302 -5.47 1.40 -17.34
N GLU A 303 -4.68 0.33 -17.27
CA GLU A 303 -3.76 -0.03 -18.35
C GLU A 303 -4.50 -0.27 -19.67
N ARG A 304 -5.71 -0.84 -19.61
CA ARG A 304 -6.53 -1.08 -20.79
C ARG A 304 -7.04 0.23 -21.39
N LEU A 305 -7.44 1.19 -20.55
CA LEU A 305 -7.84 2.52 -20.98
C LEU A 305 -6.66 3.27 -21.64
N LEU A 306 -5.46 3.18 -21.07
CA LEU A 306 -4.26 3.76 -21.67
C LEU A 306 -3.90 3.11 -23.01
N LYS A 307 -4.14 1.80 -23.18
CA LYS A 307 -3.97 1.12 -24.47
C LYS A 307 -4.97 1.62 -25.51
N PHE A 308 -6.21 1.91 -25.12
CA PHE A 308 -7.17 2.55 -26.03
C PHE A 308 -6.72 3.94 -26.44
N SER A 309 -6.27 4.77 -25.49
CA SER A 309 -5.63 6.06 -25.77
C SER A 309 -4.47 5.92 -26.75
N TYR A 310 -3.60 4.93 -26.55
CA TYR A 310 -2.48 4.67 -27.46
C TYR A 310 -2.92 4.18 -28.84
N TYR A 311 -3.98 3.37 -28.93
CA TYR A 311 -4.54 2.94 -30.21
C TYR A 311 -5.14 4.11 -31.01
N TYR A 312 -5.78 5.06 -30.33
CA TYR A 312 -6.34 6.28 -30.95
C TYR A 312 -5.33 7.42 -31.12
N GLN A 313 -4.13 7.33 -30.52
CA GLN A 313 -3.12 8.39 -30.50
C GLN A 313 -3.62 9.74 -29.93
N VAL A 314 -4.56 9.69 -28.97
CA VAL A 314 -5.06 10.88 -28.25
C VAL A 314 -5.09 10.62 -26.76
N SER A 315 -5.18 11.67 -25.93
CA SER A 315 -5.19 11.49 -24.47
C SER A 315 -6.43 10.73 -23.99
N LEU A 316 -6.32 10.10 -22.82
CA LEU A 316 -7.47 9.43 -22.20
C LEU A 316 -8.58 10.42 -21.86
N VAL A 317 -8.21 11.66 -21.47
CA VAL A 317 -9.18 12.73 -21.20
C VAL A 317 -9.96 13.06 -22.47
N THR A 318 -9.28 13.27 -23.60
CA THR A 318 -9.92 13.52 -24.90
C THR A 318 -10.83 12.37 -25.31
N LEU A 319 -10.39 11.11 -25.13
CA LEU A 319 -11.24 9.94 -25.42
C LEU A 319 -12.54 9.96 -24.61
N LEU A 320 -12.48 10.32 -23.32
CA LEU A 320 -13.65 10.31 -22.44
C LEU A 320 -14.60 11.49 -22.66
N THR A 321 -14.18 12.54 -23.36
CA THR A 321 -14.91 13.82 -23.41
C THR A 321 -15.29 14.29 -24.81
N ASN A 322 -14.52 13.95 -25.85
CA ASN A 322 -14.65 14.55 -27.18
C ASN A 322 -15.12 13.52 -28.23
N PHE A 323 -16.31 12.95 -28.06
CA PHE A 323 -16.94 12.11 -29.09
C PHE A 323 -17.93 12.92 -29.94
N PRO A 324 -18.00 12.76 -31.28
CA PRO A 324 -17.24 11.83 -32.12
C PRO A 324 -15.79 12.24 -32.32
N TRP A 325 -14.89 11.27 -32.46
CA TRP A 325 -13.48 11.51 -32.76
C TRP A 325 -13.28 11.62 -34.28
N GLU A 326 -12.42 12.52 -34.72
CA GLU A 326 -12.06 12.63 -36.14
C GLU A 326 -11.34 11.35 -36.61
N GLN A 327 -11.76 10.79 -37.74
CA GLN A 327 -11.06 9.67 -38.37
C GLN A 327 -9.73 10.16 -38.96
N SER A 328 -8.61 9.83 -38.29
CA SER A 328 -7.28 10.23 -38.77
C SER A 328 -6.19 9.15 -38.62
N HIS A 329 -6.59 7.87 -38.67
CA HIS A 329 -5.75 6.66 -38.56
C HIS A 329 -5.52 6.14 -37.13
N PHE A 330 -5.71 4.83 -36.94
CA PHE A 330 -5.41 4.14 -35.69
C PHE A 330 -3.96 3.65 -35.65
N ASN A 331 -3.32 3.70 -34.49
CA ASN A 331 -2.03 3.04 -34.26
C ASN A 331 -2.24 1.52 -34.13
N THR A 332 -2.24 0.81 -35.24
CA THR A 332 -2.34 -0.66 -35.27
C THR A 332 -1.17 -1.34 -34.56
N GLY A 333 0.00 -0.68 -34.47
CA GLY A 333 1.13 -1.13 -33.66
C GLY A 333 0.82 -1.19 -32.16
N ALA A 334 -0.22 -0.52 -31.69
CA ALA A 334 -0.72 -0.66 -30.32
C ALA A 334 -1.30 -2.06 -30.04
N LEU A 335 -1.78 -2.77 -31.07
CA LEU A 335 -2.41 -4.09 -30.93
C LEU A 335 -1.51 -5.14 -30.27
N ARG A 336 -0.18 -4.97 -30.34
CA ARG A 336 0.78 -5.84 -29.64
C ARG A 336 0.65 -5.80 -28.12
N TYR A 337 0.16 -4.69 -27.54
CA TYR A 337 -0.09 -4.59 -26.09
C TYR A 337 -1.47 -5.08 -25.69
N PHE A 338 -2.37 -5.30 -26.66
CA PHE A 338 -3.64 -5.99 -26.48
C PHE A 338 -3.43 -7.49 -26.60
N THR A 339 -2.48 -8.04 -25.84
CA THR A 339 -2.33 -9.49 -25.75
C THR A 339 -3.52 -10.09 -25.02
N ARG A 340 -4.06 -11.16 -25.60
CA ARG A 340 -4.77 -12.16 -24.81
C ARG A 340 -3.71 -12.72 -23.86
N LYS A 341 -3.93 -12.65 -22.55
CA LYS A 341 -3.28 -13.65 -21.68
C LYS A 341 -3.71 -14.97 -22.30
N THR A 342 -2.78 -15.72 -22.86
CA THR A 342 -3.04 -17.05 -23.39
C THR A 342 -3.85 -17.75 -22.32
N GLN A 343 -5.10 -18.05 -22.62
CA GLN A 343 -5.92 -18.81 -21.70
C GLN A 343 -5.17 -20.12 -21.59
N VAL A 344 -4.55 -20.36 -20.45
CA VAL A 344 -3.75 -21.55 -20.25
C VAL A 344 -4.75 -22.70 -20.38
N ILE A 345 -4.68 -23.42 -21.51
CA ILE A 345 -5.53 -24.58 -21.74
C ILE A 345 -4.98 -25.64 -20.79
N VAL A 346 -5.71 -25.87 -19.71
CA VAL A 346 -5.38 -26.90 -18.74
C VAL A 346 -6.25 -28.08 -19.05
N ASP A 347 -5.63 -29.23 -19.30
CA ASP A 347 -6.32 -30.51 -19.21
C ASP A 347 -6.56 -30.83 -17.72
N PRO A 348 -7.82 -30.80 -17.24
CA PRO A 348 -8.11 -31.00 -15.83
C PRO A 348 -7.71 -32.41 -15.34
N GLN A 349 -7.76 -33.41 -16.22
CA GLN A 349 -7.40 -34.78 -15.87
C GLN A 349 -5.88 -34.89 -15.70
N GLN A 350 -5.11 -34.38 -16.66
CA GLN A 350 -3.65 -34.36 -16.57
C GLN A 350 -3.17 -33.60 -15.33
N LEU A 351 -3.78 -32.45 -15.01
CA LEU A 351 -3.43 -31.68 -13.81
C LEU A 351 -3.72 -32.47 -12.53
N ARG A 352 -4.88 -33.14 -12.45
CA ARG A 352 -5.21 -33.99 -11.29
C ARG A 352 -4.21 -35.14 -11.14
N GLU A 353 -3.79 -35.77 -12.23
CA GLU A 353 -2.78 -36.83 -12.20
C GLU A 353 -1.42 -36.33 -11.69
N VAL A 354 -0.99 -35.14 -12.12
CA VAL A 354 0.24 -34.50 -11.61
C VAL A 354 0.15 -34.25 -10.10
N LEU A 355 -0.97 -33.68 -9.62
CA LEU A 355 -1.14 -33.42 -8.19
C LEU A 355 -1.25 -34.71 -7.37
N ARG A 356 -1.90 -35.75 -7.89
CA ARG A 356 -1.95 -37.07 -7.26
C ARG A 356 -0.56 -37.68 -7.14
N LYS A 357 0.27 -37.61 -8.19
CA LYS A 357 1.67 -38.04 -8.09
C LYS A 357 2.42 -37.30 -6.99
N ILE A 358 2.19 -36.00 -6.80
CA ILE A 358 2.80 -35.23 -5.70
C ILE A 358 2.29 -35.70 -4.33
N ILE A 359 0.99 -36.00 -4.22
CA ILE A 359 0.41 -36.56 -2.99
C ILE A 359 1.00 -37.95 -2.72
N ASP A 360 1.12 -38.80 -3.75
CA ASP A 360 1.56 -40.18 -3.62
C ASP A 360 3.06 -40.32 -3.34
N ARG A 361 3.88 -39.32 -3.71
CA ARG A 361 5.31 -39.24 -3.32
C ARG A 361 5.52 -39.33 -1.81
N ASN A 362 4.55 -38.84 -1.02
CA ASN A 362 4.58 -38.88 0.45
C ASN A 362 5.87 -38.27 1.06
N ASP A 363 6.39 -37.20 0.45
CA ASP A 363 7.62 -36.53 0.87
C ASP A 363 7.54 -36.02 2.33
N TYR A 364 8.68 -36.06 3.05
CA TYR A 364 8.84 -35.44 4.37
C TYR A 364 10.04 -34.48 4.39
N PRO A 365 9.83 -33.16 4.55
CA PRO A 365 8.55 -32.49 4.83
C PRO A 365 7.62 -32.44 3.61
N PRO A 366 6.29 -32.50 3.81
CA PRO A 366 5.34 -32.38 2.71
C PRO A 366 5.43 -31.00 2.06
N LEU A 367 5.18 -30.94 0.75
CA LEU A 367 5.17 -29.67 0.02
C LEU A 367 3.99 -28.79 0.45
N SER A 368 4.26 -27.51 0.67
CA SER A 368 3.21 -26.50 0.78
C SER A 368 2.56 -26.24 -0.58
N LEU A 369 1.30 -25.77 -0.58
CA LEU A 369 0.62 -25.40 -1.82
C LEU A 369 1.41 -24.36 -2.64
N ALA A 370 2.11 -23.44 -1.96
CA ALA A 370 2.97 -22.45 -2.62
C ALA A 370 4.19 -23.07 -3.32
N GLN A 371 4.73 -24.17 -2.82
CA GLN A 371 5.79 -24.93 -3.49
C GLN A 371 5.25 -25.72 -4.67
N VAL A 372 4.09 -26.37 -4.50
CA VAL A 372 3.41 -27.08 -5.59
C VAL A 372 3.09 -26.13 -6.75
N ILE A 373 2.57 -24.93 -6.47
CA ILE A 373 2.33 -23.87 -7.47
C ILE A 373 3.59 -23.55 -8.29
N LYS A 374 4.76 -23.50 -7.64
CA LYS A 374 6.04 -23.26 -8.33
C LYS A 374 6.46 -24.44 -9.20
N GLU A 375 6.18 -25.66 -8.77
CA GLU A 375 6.53 -26.89 -9.49
C GLU A 375 5.64 -27.10 -10.72
N VAL A 376 4.33 -26.90 -10.59
CA VAL A 376 3.37 -27.11 -11.70
C VAL A 376 3.18 -25.90 -12.60
N GLN A 377 3.78 -24.75 -12.25
CA GLN A 377 3.73 -23.49 -13.00
C GLN A 377 2.32 -22.94 -13.29
N TYR A 378 1.30 -23.38 -12.54
CA TYR A 378 -0.07 -22.87 -12.62
C TYR A 378 -0.39 -21.93 -11.47
N THR A 379 -1.26 -20.94 -11.71
CA THR A 379 -1.75 -20.07 -10.64
C THR A 379 -2.66 -20.82 -9.67
N GLU A 380 -2.71 -20.36 -8.42
CA GLU A 380 -3.57 -20.91 -7.37
C GLU A 380 -5.05 -21.01 -7.79
N SER A 381 -5.58 -20.00 -8.48
CA SER A 381 -6.96 -20.00 -8.96
C SER A 381 -7.23 -21.11 -9.98
N VAL A 382 -6.27 -21.38 -10.86
CA VAL A 382 -6.37 -22.45 -11.87
C VAL A 382 -6.35 -23.82 -11.21
N LEU A 383 -5.49 -24.01 -10.20
CA LEU A 383 -5.39 -25.21 -9.40
C LEU A 383 -6.70 -25.53 -8.67
N TYR A 384 -7.25 -24.57 -7.92
CA TYR A 384 -8.50 -24.77 -7.19
C TYR A 384 -9.71 -25.00 -8.09
N TYR A 385 -9.75 -24.35 -9.26
CA TYR A 385 -10.84 -24.52 -10.21
C TYR A 385 -10.86 -25.92 -10.84
N ASN A 386 -9.69 -26.48 -11.17
CA ASN A 386 -9.59 -27.74 -11.92
C ASN A 386 -9.35 -28.98 -11.03
N ALA A 387 -8.74 -28.81 -9.86
CA ALA A 387 -8.29 -29.87 -8.95
C ALA A 387 -8.42 -29.47 -7.48
N GLY A 388 -9.59 -28.96 -7.10
CA GLY A 388 -9.85 -28.41 -5.77
C GLY A 388 -9.68 -29.42 -4.62
N GLU A 389 -10.01 -30.69 -4.83
CA GLU A 389 -9.89 -31.74 -3.80
C GLU A 389 -8.43 -32.09 -3.53
N GLU A 390 -7.61 -32.25 -4.57
CA GLU A 390 -6.18 -32.47 -4.45
C GLU A 390 -5.49 -31.29 -3.74
N CYS A 391 -5.85 -30.05 -4.07
CA CYS A 391 -5.32 -28.85 -3.41
C CYS A 391 -5.66 -28.81 -1.92
N LYS A 392 -6.89 -29.18 -1.54
CA LYS A 392 -7.30 -29.29 -0.13
C LYS A 392 -6.49 -30.35 0.60
N LEU A 393 -6.21 -31.49 -0.03
CA LEU A 393 -5.44 -32.58 0.57
C LEU A 393 -3.98 -32.19 0.82
N ILE A 394 -3.32 -31.56 -0.16
CA ILE A 394 -1.96 -31.01 -0.02
C ILE A 394 -1.91 -30.00 1.14
N THR A 395 -2.87 -29.09 1.16
CA THR A 395 -2.99 -28.07 2.22
C THR A 395 -3.19 -28.71 3.60
N LYS A 396 -4.02 -29.76 3.69
CA LYS A 396 -4.27 -30.50 4.93
C LYS A 396 -2.99 -31.16 5.45
N ARG A 397 -2.28 -31.92 4.61
CA ARG A 397 -1.01 -32.59 4.96
C ARG A 397 0.05 -31.61 5.45
N TYR A 398 0.23 -30.49 4.75
CA TYR A 398 1.19 -29.48 5.17
C TYR A 398 0.81 -28.84 6.52
N ARG A 399 -0.49 -28.61 6.78
CA ARG A 399 -0.97 -28.12 8.07
C ARG A 399 -0.75 -29.12 9.20
N GLU A 400 -0.94 -30.41 8.94
CA GLU A 400 -0.67 -31.49 9.91
C GLU A 400 0.82 -31.54 10.26
N TYR A 401 1.70 -31.53 9.26
CA TYR A 401 3.14 -31.42 9.47
C TYR A 401 3.52 -30.18 10.30
N LEU A 402 2.97 -29.00 10.00
CA LEU A 402 3.24 -27.79 10.80
C LEU A 402 2.74 -27.91 12.25
N ARG A 403 1.65 -28.63 12.49
CA ARG A 403 1.15 -28.90 13.86
C ARG A 403 2.11 -29.82 14.60
N GLU A 404 2.58 -30.91 13.98
CA GLU A 404 3.57 -31.82 14.56
C GLU A 404 4.88 -31.09 14.87
N GLN A 405 5.41 -30.32 13.93
CA GLN A 405 6.63 -29.52 14.14
C GLN A 405 6.45 -28.49 15.27
N LYS A 406 5.26 -27.92 15.43
CA LYS A 406 4.96 -27.02 16.54
C LYS A 406 5.00 -27.77 17.88
N ILE A 407 4.43 -28.97 17.97
CA ILE A 407 4.46 -29.80 19.19
C ILE A 407 5.90 -30.15 19.54
N ILE A 408 6.66 -30.70 18.58
CA ILE A 408 8.09 -31.05 18.76
C ILE A 408 8.89 -29.83 19.23
N ARG A 409 8.68 -28.66 18.62
CA ARG A 409 9.33 -27.41 19.03
C ARG A 409 8.96 -27.02 20.47
N GLN A 410 7.69 -27.17 20.85
CA GLN A 410 7.22 -26.82 22.19
C GLN A 410 7.76 -27.76 23.27
N GLU A 411 7.83 -29.06 23.00
CA GLU A 411 8.43 -30.04 23.90
C GLU A 411 9.93 -29.81 24.08
N LYS A 412 10.64 -29.54 22.99
CA LYS A 412 12.07 -29.17 23.04
C LYS A 412 12.27 -27.90 23.86
N LEU A 413 11.46 -26.88 23.63
CA LEU A 413 11.52 -25.61 24.36
C LEU A 413 11.23 -25.79 25.85
N TYR A 414 10.21 -26.57 26.20
CA TYR A 414 9.89 -26.92 27.58
C TYR A 414 11.10 -27.63 28.24
N THR A 415 11.69 -28.61 27.55
CA THR A 415 12.85 -29.37 28.05
C THR A 415 14.06 -28.47 28.27
N ASP A 416 14.35 -27.58 27.32
CA ASP A 416 15.48 -26.66 27.40
C ASP A 416 15.29 -25.64 28.54
N ILE A 417 14.06 -25.09 28.71
CA ILE A 417 13.75 -24.17 29.82
C ILE A 417 13.86 -24.89 31.16
N LYS A 418 13.33 -26.11 31.27
CA LYS A 418 13.42 -26.92 32.49
C LYS A 418 14.87 -27.20 32.86
N ARG A 419 15.71 -27.58 31.89
CA ARG A 419 17.15 -27.77 32.09
C ARG A 419 17.83 -26.47 32.57
N ALA A 420 17.50 -25.33 31.95
CA ALA A 420 18.07 -24.05 32.35
C ALA A 420 17.67 -23.65 33.78
N ILE A 421 16.42 -23.88 34.18
CA ILE A 421 15.95 -23.63 35.56
C ILE A 421 16.71 -24.52 36.54
N LEU A 422 16.81 -25.82 36.29
CA LEU A 422 17.53 -26.75 37.16
C LEU A 422 19.01 -26.38 37.32
N LEU A 423 19.69 -25.99 36.24
CA LEU A 423 21.09 -25.53 36.29
C LEU A 423 21.26 -24.26 37.13
N LEU A 424 20.31 -23.32 37.06
CA LEU A 424 20.37 -22.10 37.87
C LEU A 424 20.16 -22.39 39.36
N LEU A 425 19.26 -23.33 39.69
CA LEU A 425 19.04 -23.78 41.06
C LEU A 425 20.28 -24.45 41.64
N GLU A 426 20.93 -25.36 40.89
CA GLU A 426 22.19 -26.00 41.30
C GLU A 426 23.30 -24.98 41.57
N GLN A 427 23.30 -23.85 40.84
CA GLN A 427 24.29 -22.78 40.99
C GLN A 427 23.88 -21.69 42.01
N ASN A 428 22.74 -21.86 42.70
CA ASN A 428 22.16 -20.83 43.59
C ASN A 428 22.00 -19.45 42.90
N LEU A 429 21.70 -19.44 41.61
CA LEU A 429 21.51 -18.21 40.83
C LEU A 429 20.02 -17.83 40.72
N PRO A 430 19.70 -16.53 40.59
CA PRO A 430 18.32 -16.07 40.44
C PRO A 430 17.64 -16.61 39.18
N LEU A 431 16.39 -17.07 39.31
CA LEU A 431 15.54 -17.55 38.21
C LEU A 431 14.90 -16.41 37.37
N THR A 432 15.68 -15.37 37.06
CA THR A 432 15.18 -14.28 36.23
C THR A 432 15.18 -14.65 34.75
N GLU A 433 14.32 -13.99 33.97
CA GLU A 433 14.23 -14.17 32.51
C GLU A 433 15.60 -14.00 31.83
N ALA A 434 16.40 -13.03 32.28
CA ALA A 434 17.72 -12.76 31.72
C ALA A 434 18.67 -13.94 31.88
N HIS A 435 18.68 -14.59 33.05
CA HIS A 435 19.55 -15.73 33.34
C HIS A 435 19.13 -16.96 32.52
N ILE A 436 17.84 -17.27 32.46
CA ILE A 436 17.32 -18.41 31.68
C ILE A 436 17.59 -18.19 30.19
N ARG A 437 17.40 -16.97 29.67
CA ARG A 437 17.71 -16.64 28.26
C ARG A 437 19.20 -16.76 27.94
N ASN A 438 20.07 -16.41 28.89
CA ASN A 438 21.52 -16.51 28.70
C ASN A 438 21.97 -17.97 28.50
N ILE A 439 21.34 -18.91 29.23
CA ILE A 439 21.60 -20.34 29.09
C ILE A 439 21.08 -20.90 27.75
N LEU A 440 19.90 -20.46 27.31
CA LEU A 440 19.24 -21.01 26.11
C LEU A 440 19.95 -20.65 24.80
N LYS A 441 20.70 -19.54 24.74
CA LYS A 441 21.49 -19.11 23.54
C LYS A 441 20.68 -18.95 22.24
N TYR A 442 19.34 -18.98 22.27
CA TYR A 442 18.47 -18.66 21.14
C TYR A 442 17.28 -17.79 21.55
N ARG A 443 16.71 -17.06 20.59
CA ARG A 443 15.60 -16.12 20.84
C ARG A 443 14.28 -16.87 21.00
N ILE A 444 13.56 -16.55 22.07
CA ILE A 444 12.23 -17.09 22.38
C ILE A 444 11.23 -15.94 22.54
N TYR A 445 10.02 -16.10 22.01
CA TYR A 445 8.94 -15.14 22.18
C TYR A 445 8.54 -15.02 23.65
N TYR A 446 8.49 -13.78 24.17
CA TYR A 446 8.24 -13.48 25.58
C TYR A 446 6.99 -14.16 26.16
N ARG A 447 5.86 -14.10 25.44
CA ARG A 447 4.60 -14.72 25.90
C ARG A 447 4.66 -16.24 25.96
N GLU A 448 5.41 -16.88 25.07
CA GLU A 448 5.58 -18.33 25.06
C GLU A 448 6.52 -18.77 26.18
N PHE A 449 7.58 -17.99 26.43
CA PHE A 449 8.51 -18.19 27.53
C PHE A 449 7.80 -18.15 28.89
N ILE A 450 7.02 -17.11 29.18
CA ILE A 450 6.32 -16.96 30.48
C ILE A 450 5.44 -18.17 30.76
N LYS A 451 4.58 -18.55 29.79
CA LYS A 451 3.65 -19.67 29.97
C LYS A 451 4.36 -20.99 30.29
N LEU A 452 5.48 -21.27 29.62
CA LEU A 452 6.24 -22.49 29.85
C LEU A 452 7.02 -22.42 31.17
N ARG A 453 7.62 -21.28 31.49
CA ARG A 453 8.33 -21.07 32.76
C ARG A 453 7.39 -21.27 33.94
N ASP A 454 6.24 -20.60 33.96
CA ASP A 454 5.30 -20.65 35.08
C ASP A 454 4.80 -22.08 35.31
N ARG A 455 4.43 -22.77 34.22
CA ARG A 455 4.09 -24.19 34.26
C ARG A 455 5.21 -25.06 34.86
N ILE A 456 6.46 -24.83 34.47
CA ILE A 456 7.61 -25.60 34.97
C ILE A 456 7.85 -25.31 36.46
N LEU A 457 7.70 -24.06 36.90
CA LEU A 457 7.88 -23.67 38.30
C LEU A 457 6.79 -24.28 39.18
N ASP A 458 5.54 -24.26 38.72
CA ASP A 458 4.42 -24.93 39.37
C ASP A 458 4.67 -26.43 39.50
N GLU A 459 5.11 -27.09 38.42
CA GLU A 459 5.44 -28.53 38.41
C GLU A 459 6.62 -28.89 39.33
N LEU A 460 7.54 -27.95 39.59
CA LEU A 460 8.69 -28.14 40.47
C LEU A 460 8.42 -27.67 41.92
N ASN A 461 7.21 -27.15 42.23
CA ASN A 461 6.86 -26.53 43.51
C ASN A 461 7.83 -25.40 43.94
N ILE A 462 8.30 -24.60 42.99
CA ILE A 462 9.21 -23.48 43.24
C ILE A 462 8.40 -22.19 43.28
N ALA A 463 8.27 -21.60 44.46
CA ALA A 463 7.77 -20.23 44.59
C ALA A 463 8.86 -19.24 44.14
N LEU A 464 8.51 -18.34 43.21
CA LEU A 464 9.39 -17.27 42.74
C LEU A 464 9.53 -16.13 43.74
#